data_AF-A0A8C2WLP4-F1
#
_entry.id   AF-A0A8C2WLP4-F1
#
_cell.length_a   1.000
_cell.length_b   1.000
_cell.length_c   1.000
_cell.angle_alpha   90.00
_cell.angle_beta   90.00
_cell.angle_gamma   90.00
#
_symmetry.space_group_name_H-M   'P 1'
#
loop_
_entity.id
_entity.type
_entity.pdbx_description
1 polymer ?
#
loop_
_entity_poly.entity_id
_entity_poly.type
_entity_poly.pdbx_seq_one_letter_code
_entity_poly.pdbx_strand_id
1 'polypeptide(L)'
;PPPPPPPPPPQLSVWMEGLQKQLSSDLCVCPDTVEALQALISQQQQQQANTQVTPCDCFRPQGSSVAQVETVLQQLEESHVQLEELFHQRKIRLDVYLQFRILQQCTLEVTGEMDAWKQDLQKQSQDFSAEKLASSRHMERRLAMNNMIYEVIQQGHDLQQYITEVQASGIELSEAEGSLSTQVEELQRLLQDKQKELQQIADHTHTHLEQNLQLRHLQTQVKQVLGWISEGEVMLSSCMLNSSCLSEAEQLQREHERLQQAIEVTARVRGAGESGAGVPEGGGLVWRWREAAGASPAAGQQAHGAEGGVPEGDEQ
;
A
#
# COMPACT_ATOMS: atom_id res chain seq x y z
N PRO A 1 -8.57 -35.85 21.37
CA PRO A 1 -8.23 -36.45 22.68
C PRO A 1 -6.71 -36.52 22.81
N PRO A 2 -6.13 -36.27 24.00
CA PRO A 2 -4.70 -36.44 24.18
C PRO A 2 -4.29 -37.91 23.97
N PRO A 3 -3.10 -38.16 23.42
CA PRO A 3 -2.57 -39.51 23.27
C PRO A 3 -2.41 -40.18 24.64
N PRO A 4 -2.74 -41.48 24.78
CA PRO A 4 -2.53 -42.19 26.04
C PRO A 4 -1.03 -42.30 26.36
N PRO A 5 -0.65 -42.24 27.66
CA PRO A 5 0.73 -42.46 28.08
C PRO A 5 1.18 -43.91 27.80
N PRO A 6 2.50 -44.17 27.74
CA PRO A 6 3.05 -45.49 27.48
C PRO A 6 2.60 -46.52 28.54
N PRO A 7 2.26 -47.76 28.14
CA PRO A 7 1.81 -48.82 29.04
C PRO A 7 2.97 -49.49 29.78
N PRO A 8 2.70 -50.27 30.86
CA PRO A 8 3.71 -51.02 31.59
C PRO A 8 4.48 -52.05 30.72
N PRO A 9 5.68 -52.49 31.16
CA PRO A 9 6.66 -53.23 30.35
C PRO A 9 6.17 -54.42 29.49
N PRO A 10 5.23 -55.29 29.92
CA PRO A 10 4.78 -56.40 29.07
C PRO A 10 4.00 -55.97 27.82
N GLN A 11 3.55 -54.71 27.74
CA GLN A 11 2.78 -54.17 26.60
C GLN A 11 3.53 -53.07 25.83
N LEU A 12 4.74 -52.72 26.26
CA LEU A 12 5.48 -51.57 25.75
C LEU A 12 5.99 -51.79 24.31
N SER A 13 6.40 -53.01 23.95
CA SER A 13 6.79 -53.36 22.57
C SER A 13 5.63 -53.22 21.58
N VAL A 14 4.45 -53.76 21.92
CA VAL A 14 3.23 -53.65 21.10
C VAL A 14 2.79 -52.19 20.96
N TRP A 15 2.94 -51.40 22.03
CA TRP A 15 2.64 -49.98 21.98
C TRP A 15 3.60 -49.21 21.07
N MET A 16 4.91 -49.48 21.14
CA MET A 16 5.90 -48.86 20.24
C MET A 16 5.68 -49.22 18.78
N GLU A 17 5.38 -50.49 18.47
CA GLU A 17 5.02 -50.93 17.10
C GLU A 17 3.75 -50.22 16.61
N GLY A 18 2.73 -50.09 17.47
CA GLY A 18 1.52 -49.35 17.16
C GLY A 18 1.77 -47.86 16.89
N LEU A 19 2.62 -47.23 17.71
CA LEU A 19 3.00 -45.83 17.56
C LEU A 19 3.86 -45.61 16.33
N GLN A 20 4.81 -46.50 16.04
CA GLN A 20 5.60 -46.51 14.81
C GLN A 20 4.68 -46.54 13.58
N LYS A 21 3.71 -47.45 13.56
CA LYS A 21 2.74 -47.54 12.46
C LYS A 21 1.90 -46.27 12.32
N GLN A 22 1.48 -45.67 13.44
CA GLN A 22 0.74 -44.41 13.44
C GLN A 22 1.60 -43.24 12.89
N LEU A 23 2.86 -43.13 13.33
CA LEU A 23 3.79 -42.09 12.87
C LEU A 23 4.10 -42.21 11.38
N SER A 24 4.15 -43.43 10.85
CA SER A 24 4.35 -43.70 9.42
C SER A 24 3.08 -43.52 8.58
N SER A 25 1.87 -43.73 9.14
CA SER A 25 0.60 -43.75 8.39
C SER A 25 -0.16 -42.43 8.31
N ASP A 26 -0.07 -41.56 9.32
CA ASP A 26 -0.95 -40.38 9.47
C ASP A 26 -0.70 -39.24 8.48
N LEU A 27 0.29 -39.33 7.60
CA LEU A 27 0.66 -38.27 6.66
C LEU A 27 -0.09 -38.29 5.33
N CYS A 28 -1.04 -39.22 5.17
CA CYS A 28 -1.79 -39.38 3.92
C CYS A 28 -2.87 -38.30 3.72
N VAL A 29 -3.18 -37.48 4.74
CA VAL A 29 -4.15 -36.38 4.64
C VAL A 29 -3.59 -35.13 5.30
N CYS A 30 -3.06 -34.21 4.51
CA CYS A 30 -2.62 -32.91 5.00
C CYS A 30 -3.85 -32.02 5.24
N PRO A 31 -4.09 -31.52 6.46
CA PRO A 31 -5.24 -30.66 6.73
C PRO A 31 -5.25 -29.41 5.84
N ASP A 32 -6.44 -28.92 5.51
CA ASP A 32 -6.60 -27.74 4.64
C ASP A 32 -6.38 -26.40 5.36
N THR A 33 -6.27 -26.40 6.69
CA THR A 33 -6.15 -25.16 7.49
C THR A 33 -4.89 -25.11 8.35
N VAL A 34 -4.42 -23.89 8.61
CA VAL A 34 -3.25 -23.61 9.46
C VAL A 34 -3.51 -24.08 10.90
N GLU A 35 -4.71 -23.86 11.43
CA GLU A 35 -5.09 -24.23 12.80
C GLU A 35 -5.08 -25.74 13.00
N ALA A 36 -5.53 -26.50 11.98
CA ALA A 36 -5.53 -27.95 12.05
C ALA A 36 -4.09 -28.50 12.05
N LEU A 37 -3.19 -27.92 11.25
CA LEU A 37 -1.76 -28.26 11.28
C LEU A 37 -1.09 -27.89 12.61
N GLN A 38 -1.37 -26.71 13.16
CA GLN A 38 -0.88 -26.30 14.48
C GLN A 38 -1.39 -27.21 15.60
N ALA A 39 -2.63 -27.69 15.51
CA ALA A 39 -3.18 -28.66 16.44
C ALA A 39 -2.47 -30.03 16.33
N LEU A 40 -2.14 -30.49 15.11
CA LEU A 40 -1.35 -31.70 14.90
C LEU A 40 0.08 -31.58 15.43
N ILE A 41 0.74 -30.44 15.22
CA ILE A 41 2.08 -30.17 15.77
C ILE A 41 2.03 -30.19 17.30
N SER A 42 1.01 -29.56 17.89
CA SER A 42 0.81 -29.55 19.35
C SER A 42 0.53 -30.96 19.89
N GLN A 43 -0.30 -31.74 19.19
CA GLN A 43 -0.57 -33.15 19.52
C GLN A 43 0.71 -34.00 19.46
N GLN A 44 1.54 -33.80 18.43
CA GLN A 44 2.80 -34.50 18.27
C GLN A 44 3.78 -34.16 19.40
N GLN A 45 3.94 -32.88 19.75
CA GLN A 45 4.79 -32.46 20.86
C GLN A 45 4.38 -33.14 22.17
N GLN A 46 3.07 -33.26 22.43
CA GLN A 46 2.56 -33.99 23.59
C GLN A 46 2.86 -35.50 23.51
N GLN A 47 2.70 -36.13 22.34
CA GLN A 47 3.05 -37.55 22.13
C GLN A 47 4.54 -37.81 22.40
N GLN A 48 5.42 -36.94 21.89
CA GLN A 48 6.86 -37.04 22.06
C GLN A 48 7.26 -36.87 23.54
N ALA A 49 6.67 -35.88 24.23
CA ALA A 49 6.92 -35.68 25.66
C ALA A 49 6.49 -36.89 26.50
N ASN A 50 5.34 -37.48 26.21
CA ASN A 50 4.84 -38.67 26.92
C ASN A 50 5.76 -39.89 26.74
N THR A 51 6.46 -39.99 25.61
CA THR A 51 7.34 -41.13 25.30
C THR A 51 8.65 -41.07 26.09
N GLN A 52 9.19 -39.86 26.31
CA GLN A 52 10.43 -39.63 27.06
C GLN A 52 10.31 -39.91 28.57
N VAL A 53 9.08 -39.94 29.11
CA VAL A 53 8.84 -40.09 30.56
C VAL A 53 8.86 -41.57 31.00
N THR A 54 9.05 -42.52 30.09
CA THR A 54 9.07 -43.96 30.44
C THR A 54 10.40 -44.33 31.08
N PRO A 55 10.46 -44.63 32.40
CA PRO A 55 11.73 -44.91 33.05
C PRO A 55 12.19 -46.32 32.68
N CYS A 56 13.38 -46.42 32.09
CA CYS A 56 14.14 -47.66 31.90
C CYS A 56 14.33 -48.46 33.21
N ASP A 57 14.05 -47.87 34.38
CA ASP A 57 14.20 -48.47 35.71
C ASP A 57 13.17 -49.58 36.05
N CYS A 58 12.18 -49.84 35.21
CA CYS A 58 11.13 -50.82 35.49
C CYS A 58 11.55 -52.29 35.23
N PHE A 59 12.67 -52.52 34.54
CA PHE A 59 13.12 -53.85 34.13
C PHE A 59 14.01 -54.49 35.19
N ARG A 60 13.42 -54.96 36.30
CA ARG A 60 14.11 -55.89 37.22
C ARG A 60 13.65 -57.33 36.92
N PRO A 61 14.47 -58.17 36.26
CA PRO A 61 14.05 -59.50 35.89
C PRO A 61 13.99 -60.39 37.13
N GLN A 62 12.79 -60.83 37.51
CA GLN A 62 12.65 -62.02 38.35
C GLN A 62 12.54 -63.24 37.42
N GLY A 63 13.69 -63.83 37.05
CA GLY A 63 13.74 -65.22 36.56
C GLY A 63 14.27 -65.50 35.14
N SER A 64 14.74 -64.52 34.36
CA SER A 64 15.36 -64.79 33.03
C SER A 64 16.89 -64.73 33.08
N SER A 65 17.54 -65.44 32.13
CA SER A 65 18.99 -65.35 31.90
C SER A 65 19.40 -63.90 31.65
N VAL A 66 20.50 -63.45 32.26
CA VAL A 66 21.04 -62.08 32.13
C VAL A 66 21.24 -61.69 30.66
N ALA A 67 21.75 -62.61 29.83
CA ALA A 67 21.97 -62.36 28.41
C ALA A 67 20.68 -62.10 27.61
N GLN A 68 19.57 -62.72 28.00
CA GLN A 68 18.28 -62.51 27.35
C GLN A 68 17.70 -61.13 27.70
N VAL A 69 17.95 -60.63 28.91
CA VAL A 69 17.55 -59.30 29.36
C VAL A 69 18.34 -58.23 28.61
N GLU A 70 19.66 -58.42 28.49
CA GLU A 70 20.53 -57.53 27.72
C GLU A 70 20.09 -57.40 26.26
N THR A 71 19.75 -58.53 25.62
CA THR A 71 19.27 -58.53 24.22
C THR A 71 17.95 -57.77 24.07
N VAL A 72 17.00 -57.95 24.99
CA VAL A 72 15.69 -57.27 24.94
C VAL A 72 15.85 -55.77 25.21
N LEU A 73 16.73 -55.38 26.14
CA LEU A 73 17.03 -53.97 26.40
C LEU A 73 17.68 -53.30 25.18
N GLN A 74 18.62 -53.98 24.53
CA GLN A 74 19.26 -53.47 23.33
C GLN A 74 18.24 -53.28 22.18
N GLN A 75 17.36 -54.26 21.96
CA GLN A 75 16.28 -54.15 20.98
C GLN A 75 15.32 -52.99 21.30
N LEU A 76 15.04 -52.76 22.59
CA LEU A 76 14.20 -51.67 23.06
C LEU A 76 14.86 -50.31 22.77
N GLU A 77 16.13 -50.17 23.07
CA GLU A 77 16.91 -48.96 22.81
C GLU A 77 16.99 -48.64 21.31
N GLU A 78 17.25 -49.65 20.47
CA GLU A 78 17.22 -49.50 19.02
C GLU A 78 15.84 -49.06 18.50
N SER A 79 14.76 -49.64 19.02
CA SER A 79 13.40 -49.25 18.65
C SER A 79 13.03 -47.85 19.13
N HIS A 80 13.55 -47.41 20.29
CA HIS A 80 13.37 -46.06 20.79
C HIS A 80 14.06 -45.03 19.89
N VAL A 81 15.30 -45.28 19.47
CA VAL A 81 16.02 -44.42 18.54
C VAL A 81 15.30 -44.32 17.19
N GLN A 82 14.77 -45.43 16.66
CA GLN A 82 13.96 -45.40 15.44
C GLN A 82 12.70 -44.54 15.58
N LEU A 83 12.09 -44.56 16.76
CA LEU A 83 10.88 -43.81 17.05
C LEU A 83 11.16 -42.31 17.22
N GLU A 84 12.30 -41.95 17.80
CA GLU A 84 12.81 -40.57 17.82
C GLU A 84 13.03 -40.02 16.41
N GLU A 85 13.63 -40.82 15.52
CA GLU A 85 13.82 -40.46 14.11
C GLU A 85 12.47 -40.25 13.41
N LEU A 86 11.48 -41.12 13.61
CA LEU A 86 10.15 -40.96 13.04
C LEU A 86 9.43 -39.71 13.56
N PHE A 87 9.57 -39.39 14.85
CA PHE A 87 9.07 -38.14 15.40
C PHE A 87 9.74 -36.92 14.75
N HIS A 88 11.07 -36.97 14.57
CA HIS A 88 11.82 -35.91 13.93
C HIS A 88 11.37 -35.68 12.48
N GLN A 89 11.29 -36.76 11.69
CA GLN A 89 10.81 -36.69 10.31
C GLN A 89 9.38 -36.17 10.21
N ARG A 90 8.45 -36.67 11.05
CA ARG A 90 7.06 -36.18 11.06
C ARG A 90 6.99 -34.71 11.45
N LYS A 91 7.86 -34.24 12.35
CA LYS A 91 7.93 -32.82 12.74
C LYS A 91 8.34 -31.95 11.55
N ILE A 92 9.38 -32.36 10.82
CA ILE A 92 9.83 -31.66 9.60
C ILE A 92 8.71 -31.62 8.57
N ARG A 93 8.04 -32.75 8.29
CA ARG A 93 6.93 -32.78 7.34
C ARG A 93 5.80 -31.83 7.74
N LEU A 94 5.38 -31.85 9.01
CA LEU A 94 4.32 -30.98 9.51
C LEU A 94 4.70 -29.49 9.40
N ASP A 95 5.96 -29.16 9.65
CA ASP A 95 6.47 -27.80 9.49
C ASP A 95 6.46 -27.35 8.03
N VAL A 96 6.89 -28.20 7.09
CA VAL A 96 6.79 -27.94 5.65
C VAL A 96 5.34 -27.69 5.22
N TYR A 97 4.39 -28.53 5.65
CA TYR A 97 2.97 -28.32 5.32
C TYR A 97 2.40 -27.05 5.97
N LEU A 98 2.84 -26.70 7.18
CA LEU A 98 2.43 -25.48 7.86
C LEU A 98 2.89 -24.25 7.06
N GLN A 99 4.16 -24.20 6.67
CA GLN A 99 4.70 -23.12 5.85
C GLN A 99 3.97 -23.04 4.50
N PHE A 100 3.63 -24.18 3.89
CA PHE A 100 2.84 -24.21 2.67
C PHE A 100 1.44 -23.60 2.85
N ARG A 101 0.71 -23.96 3.92
CA ARG A 101 -0.61 -23.37 4.21
C ARG A 101 -0.53 -21.87 4.50
N ILE A 102 0.51 -21.43 5.21
CA ILE A 102 0.75 -20.00 5.46
C ILE A 102 0.98 -19.27 4.13
N LEU A 103 1.82 -19.81 3.24
CA LEU A 103 2.06 -19.24 1.91
C LEU A 103 0.75 -19.13 1.10
N GLN A 104 -0.08 -20.17 1.10
CA GLN A 104 -1.40 -20.15 0.46
C GLN A 104 -2.29 -19.03 1.02
N GLN A 105 -2.34 -18.90 2.35
CA GLN A 105 -3.11 -17.85 3.01
C GLN A 105 -2.59 -16.45 2.65
N CYS A 106 -1.28 -16.21 2.76
CA CYS A 106 -0.67 -14.92 2.40
C CYS A 106 -0.89 -14.58 0.91
N THR A 107 -0.86 -15.58 0.02
CA THR A 107 -1.16 -15.39 -1.41
C THR A 107 -2.60 -14.90 -1.62
N LEU A 108 -3.57 -15.47 -0.90
CA LEU A 108 -4.97 -15.05 -0.95
C LEU A 108 -5.16 -13.64 -0.38
N GLU A 109 -4.52 -13.33 0.76
CA GLU A 109 -4.58 -12.01 1.39
C GLU A 109 -4.03 -10.91 0.46
N VAL A 110 -2.84 -11.12 -0.13
CA VAL A 110 -2.24 -10.17 -1.09
C VAL A 110 -3.12 -9.99 -2.32
N THR A 111 -3.66 -11.07 -2.86
CA THR A 111 -4.53 -11.00 -4.04
C THR A 111 -5.83 -10.23 -3.72
N GLY A 112 -6.44 -10.49 -2.57
CA GLY A 112 -7.64 -9.79 -2.11
C GLY A 112 -7.39 -8.29 -1.88
N GLU A 113 -6.28 -7.94 -1.25
CA GLU A 113 -5.88 -6.54 -1.04
C GLU A 113 -5.61 -5.81 -2.36
N MET A 114 -5.02 -6.49 -3.34
CA MET A 114 -4.81 -5.95 -4.69
C MET A 114 -6.15 -5.68 -5.40
N ASP A 115 -7.10 -6.61 -5.31
CA ASP A 115 -8.43 -6.45 -5.89
C ASP A 115 -9.22 -5.32 -5.21
N ALA A 116 -9.11 -5.19 -3.90
CA ALA A 116 -9.69 -4.07 -3.14
C ALA A 116 -9.12 -2.73 -3.62
N TRP A 117 -7.79 -2.64 -3.78
CA TRP A 117 -7.15 -1.43 -4.29
C TRP A 117 -7.62 -1.08 -5.71
N LYS A 118 -7.74 -2.08 -6.59
CA LYS A 118 -8.25 -1.91 -7.96
C LYS A 118 -9.66 -1.34 -7.97
N GLN A 119 -10.55 -1.83 -7.10
CA GLN A 119 -11.91 -1.29 -6.97
C GLN A 119 -11.92 0.14 -6.44
N ASP A 120 -11.06 0.47 -5.49
CA ASP A 120 -10.98 1.82 -4.94
C ASP A 120 -10.44 2.84 -5.96
N LEU A 121 -9.48 2.43 -6.79
CA LEU A 121 -9.01 3.25 -7.92
C LEU A 121 -10.13 3.52 -8.93
N GLN A 122 -10.96 2.52 -9.23
CA GLN A 122 -12.13 2.70 -10.10
C GLN A 122 -13.12 3.71 -9.53
N LYS A 123 -13.38 3.69 -8.22
CA LYS A 123 -14.25 4.68 -7.55
C LYS A 123 -13.61 6.07 -7.58
N GLN A 124 -12.33 6.19 -7.24
CA GLN A 124 -11.61 7.47 -7.24
C GLN A 124 -11.57 8.13 -8.61
N SER A 125 -11.54 7.35 -9.70
CA SER A 125 -11.58 7.90 -11.06
C SER A 125 -12.86 8.71 -11.36
N GLN A 126 -13.93 8.52 -10.58
CA GLN A 126 -15.19 9.24 -10.72
C GLN A 126 -15.19 10.58 -9.96
N ASP A 127 -14.26 10.79 -9.03
CA ASP A 127 -14.20 11.95 -8.11
C ASP A 127 -13.06 12.93 -8.47
N PHE A 128 -13.36 13.89 -9.36
CA PHE A 128 -12.41 14.88 -9.89
C PHE A 128 -12.09 16.07 -8.95
N SER A 129 -12.23 15.97 -7.62
CA SER A 129 -12.07 17.14 -6.73
C SER A 129 -10.71 17.23 -6.00
N ALA A 130 -9.91 16.16 -5.96
CA ALA A 130 -8.70 16.09 -5.11
C ALA A 130 -7.48 15.36 -5.72
N GLU A 131 -7.14 15.61 -7.00
CA GLU A 131 -6.05 14.90 -7.72
C GLU A 131 -4.66 14.99 -7.08
N LYS A 132 -4.24 16.14 -6.52
CA LYS A 132 -2.89 16.28 -5.94
C LYS A 132 -2.69 15.37 -4.72
N LEU A 133 -3.71 15.26 -3.88
CA LEU A 133 -3.72 14.32 -2.74
C LEU A 133 -3.88 12.87 -3.22
N ALA A 134 -4.63 12.63 -4.29
CA ALA A 134 -4.77 11.30 -4.89
C ALA A 134 -3.42 10.75 -5.40
N SER A 135 -2.56 11.60 -5.99
CA SER A 135 -1.22 11.19 -6.43
C SER A 135 -0.31 10.73 -5.29
N SER A 136 -0.30 11.43 -4.15
CA SER A 136 0.50 11.04 -2.99
C SER A 136 0.04 9.70 -2.42
N ARG A 137 -1.28 9.54 -2.24
CA ARG A 137 -1.88 8.30 -1.74
C ARG A 137 -1.64 7.12 -2.68
N HIS A 138 -1.71 7.35 -4.00
CA HIS A 138 -1.40 6.32 -5.00
C HIS A 138 0.04 5.81 -4.86
N MET A 139 1.01 6.71 -4.68
CA MET A 139 2.41 6.35 -4.51
C MET A 139 2.65 5.52 -3.24
N GLU A 140 2.09 5.94 -2.11
CA GLU A 140 2.17 5.21 -0.84
C GLU A 140 1.55 3.82 -0.95
N ARG A 141 0.34 3.72 -1.52
CA ARG A 141 -0.37 2.45 -1.66
C ARG A 141 0.33 1.50 -2.63
N ARG A 142 0.89 2.03 -3.73
CA ARG A 142 1.73 1.28 -4.67
C ARG A 142 2.94 0.66 -3.98
N LEU A 143 3.66 1.44 -3.18
CA LEU A 143 4.84 0.95 -2.45
C LEU A 143 4.46 -0.14 -1.44
N ALA A 144 3.39 0.08 -0.65
CA ALA A 144 2.91 -0.90 0.31
C ALA A 144 2.55 -2.23 -0.36
N MET A 145 1.81 -2.20 -1.48
CA MET A 145 1.42 -3.40 -2.22
C MET A 145 2.62 -4.13 -2.83
N ASN A 146 3.59 -3.38 -3.40
CA ASN A 146 4.82 -3.94 -3.94
C ASN A 146 5.67 -4.64 -2.87
N ASN A 147 5.76 -4.08 -1.66
CA ASN A 147 6.48 -4.73 -0.57
C ASN A 147 5.78 -6.00 -0.13
N MET A 148 4.45 -5.95 0.01
CA MET A 148 3.66 -7.10 0.45
C MET A 148 3.76 -8.27 -0.54
N ILE A 149 3.61 -8.03 -1.84
CA ILE A 149 3.76 -9.10 -2.85
C ILE A 149 5.19 -9.63 -2.93
N TYR A 150 6.19 -8.77 -2.75
CA TYR A 150 7.59 -9.16 -2.72
C TYR A 150 7.88 -10.12 -1.54
N GLU A 151 7.41 -9.78 -0.34
CA GLU A 151 7.59 -10.63 0.85
C GLU A 151 7.00 -12.02 0.65
N VAL A 152 5.78 -12.13 0.09
CA VAL A 152 5.15 -13.43 -0.17
C VAL A 152 5.89 -14.21 -1.26
N ILE A 153 6.42 -13.55 -2.29
CA ILE A 153 7.29 -14.20 -3.30
C ILE A 153 8.55 -14.77 -2.64
N GLN A 154 9.20 -14.01 -1.75
CA GLN A 154 10.38 -14.50 -1.04
C GLN A 154 10.05 -15.71 -0.16
N GLN A 155 8.95 -15.66 0.61
CA GLN A 155 8.48 -16.82 1.38
C GLN A 155 8.25 -18.05 0.51
N GLY A 156 7.71 -17.85 -0.71
CA GLY A 156 7.56 -18.92 -1.69
C GLY A 156 8.90 -19.54 -2.09
N HIS A 157 9.92 -18.72 -2.37
CA HIS A 157 11.26 -19.21 -2.72
C HIS A 157 11.95 -19.94 -1.56
N ASP A 158 11.87 -19.37 -0.35
CA ASP A 158 12.44 -19.98 0.86
C ASP A 158 11.80 -21.34 1.14
N LEU A 159 10.48 -21.46 0.99
CA LEU A 159 9.76 -22.73 1.14
C LEU A 159 10.17 -23.75 0.06
N GLN A 160 10.34 -23.31 -1.18
CA GLN A 160 10.79 -24.18 -2.27
C GLN A 160 12.19 -24.75 -2.00
N GLN A 161 13.09 -23.91 -1.49
CA GLN A 161 14.41 -24.35 -1.06
C GLN A 161 14.30 -25.37 0.09
N TYR A 162 13.47 -25.07 1.09
CA TYR A 162 13.27 -25.97 2.23
C TYR A 162 12.72 -27.34 1.81
N ILE A 163 11.74 -27.38 0.90
CA ILE A 163 11.22 -28.63 0.32
C ILE A 163 12.33 -29.42 -0.36
N THR A 164 13.19 -28.75 -1.14
CA THR A 164 14.29 -29.38 -1.86
C THR A 164 15.32 -30.00 -0.89
N GLU A 165 15.67 -29.28 0.18
CA GLU A 165 16.60 -29.77 1.21
C GLU A 165 16.01 -30.96 1.99
N VAL A 166 14.73 -30.90 2.35
CA VAL A 166 14.02 -31.99 3.03
C VAL A 166 13.96 -33.23 2.15
N GLN A 167 13.65 -33.09 0.87
CA GLN A 167 13.67 -34.21 -0.08
C GLN A 167 15.07 -34.78 -0.27
N ALA A 168 16.12 -33.94 -0.33
CA ALA A 168 17.50 -34.37 -0.42
C ALA A 168 17.98 -35.14 0.83
N SER A 169 17.38 -34.89 2.00
CA SER A 169 17.64 -35.65 3.22
C SER A 169 16.98 -37.04 3.26
N GLY A 170 16.15 -37.38 2.27
CA GLY A 170 15.44 -38.66 2.18
C GLY A 170 14.08 -38.68 2.88
N ILE A 171 13.58 -37.53 3.34
CA ILE A 171 12.25 -37.42 3.92
C ILE A 171 11.22 -37.30 2.81
N GLU A 172 10.37 -38.32 2.69
CA GLU A 172 9.26 -38.32 1.73
C GLU A 172 8.17 -37.33 2.15
N LEU A 173 7.74 -36.50 1.20
CA LEU A 173 6.57 -35.63 1.28
C LEU A 173 5.46 -36.29 0.47
N SER A 174 4.26 -36.43 1.05
CA SER A 174 3.17 -37.23 0.45
C SER A 174 2.62 -36.59 -0.83
N GLU A 175 2.39 -37.39 -1.88
CA GLU A 175 1.98 -36.94 -3.22
C GLU A 175 0.46 -36.97 -3.47
N ALA A 176 -0.37 -37.00 -2.43
CA ALA A 176 -1.81 -37.30 -2.54
C ALA A 176 -2.58 -36.38 -3.52
N GLU A 177 -2.12 -35.14 -3.76
CA GLU A 177 -2.68 -34.16 -4.71
C GLU A 177 -1.54 -33.51 -5.54
N GLY A 178 -0.65 -34.33 -6.12
CA GLY A 178 0.53 -33.85 -6.84
C GLY A 178 1.68 -33.45 -5.90
N SER A 179 2.86 -33.20 -6.48
CA SER A 179 4.04 -32.89 -5.67
C SER A 179 3.90 -31.51 -5.01
N LEU A 180 4.23 -31.42 -3.72
CA LEU A 180 4.20 -30.15 -2.99
C LEU A 180 5.06 -29.07 -3.66
N SER A 181 6.18 -29.46 -4.28
CA SER A 181 7.04 -28.59 -5.10
C SER A 181 6.24 -27.95 -6.23
N THR A 182 5.50 -28.74 -7.00
CA THR A 182 4.70 -28.24 -8.12
C THR A 182 3.62 -27.26 -7.65
N GLN A 183 2.97 -27.54 -6.51
CA GLN A 183 1.97 -26.62 -5.95
C GLN A 183 2.59 -25.28 -5.51
N VAL A 184 3.78 -25.30 -4.90
CA VAL A 184 4.52 -24.07 -4.54
C VAL A 184 4.94 -23.30 -5.80
N GLU A 185 5.43 -23.99 -6.83
CA GLU A 185 5.78 -23.37 -8.12
C GLU A 185 4.57 -22.71 -8.80
N GLU A 186 3.38 -23.32 -8.72
CA GLU A 186 2.14 -22.74 -9.22
C GLU A 186 1.75 -21.46 -8.48
N LEU A 187 1.84 -21.46 -7.14
CA LEU A 187 1.60 -20.26 -6.33
C LEU A 187 2.62 -19.16 -6.64
N GLN A 188 3.90 -19.49 -6.78
CA GLN A 188 4.93 -18.53 -7.18
C GLN A 188 4.64 -17.92 -8.55
N ARG A 189 4.22 -18.73 -9.53
CA ARG A 189 3.84 -18.24 -10.86
C ARG A 189 2.64 -17.29 -10.79
N LEU A 190 1.62 -17.64 -10.00
CA LEU A 190 0.47 -16.79 -9.74
C LEU A 190 0.91 -15.44 -9.14
N LEU A 191 1.76 -15.45 -8.13
CA LEU A 191 2.28 -14.23 -7.50
C LEU A 191 3.07 -13.36 -8.48
N GLN A 192 3.89 -13.96 -9.35
CA GLN A 192 4.61 -13.22 -10.40
C GLN A 192 3.64 -12.57 -11.40
N ASP A 193 2.58 -13.26 -11.78
CA ASP A 193 1.57 -12.69 -12.68
C ASP A 193 0.78 -11.58 -12.00
N LYS A 194 0.49 -11.72 -10.70
CA LYS A 194 -0.11 -10.66 -9.89
C LYS A 194 0.81 -9.46 -9.73
N GLN A 195 2.12 -9.65 -9.61
CA GLN A 195 3.09 -8.56 -9.58
C GLN A 195 3.13 -7.78 -10.90
N LYS A 196 3.04 -8.47 -12.04
CA LYS A 196 2.93 -7.82 -13.35
C LYS A 196 1.62 -7.06 -13.49
N GLU A 197 0.49 -7.65 -13.06
CA GLU A 197 -0.82 -6.99 -13.05
C GLU A 197 -0.78 -5.71 -12.20
N LEU A 198 -0.21 -5.80 -11.00
CA LEU A 198 -0.03 -4.68 -10.08
C LEU A 198 0.76 -3.53 -10.73
N GLN A 199 1.88 -3.85 -11.39
CA GLN A 199 2.71 -2.85 -12.08
C GLN A 199 1.93 -2.15 -13.19
N GLN A 200 1.15 -2.89 -13.98
CA GLN A 200 0.31 -2.31 -15.04
C GLN A 200 -0.77 -1.38 -14.47
N ILE A 201 -1.48 -1.80 -13.41
CA ILE A 201 -2.50 -0.98 -12.73
C ILE A 201 -1.86 0.31 -12.19
N ALA A 202 -0.70 0.19 -11.56
CA ALA A 202 0.04 1.28 -10.97
C ALA A 202 0.46 2.33 -12.01
N ASP A 203 1.03 1.88 -13.14
CA ASP A 203 1.51 2.77 -14.21
C ASP A 203 0.36 3.42 -14.97
N HIS A 204 -0.70 2.67 -15.26
CA HIS A 204 -1.91 3.23 -15.88
C HIS A 204 -2.53 4.33 -15.01
N THR A 205 -2.64 4.07 -13.70
CA THR A 205 -3.21 5.07 -12.77
C THR A 205 -2.29 6.29 -12.63
N HIS A 206 -0.97 6.09 -12.62
CA HIS A 206 -0.01 7.19 -12.53
C HIS A 206 -0.12 8.13 -13.72
N THR A 207 -0.10 7.58 -14.94
CA THR A 207 -0.25 8.36 -16.18
C THR A 207 -1.60 9.09 -16.23
N HIS A 208 -2.69 8.43 -15.82
CA HIS A 208 -4.00 9.07 -15.75
C HIS A 208 -4.02 10.25 -14.76
N LEU A 209 -3.46 10.09 -13.56
CA LEU A 209 -3.38 11.17 -12.57
C LEU A 209 -2.53 12.35 -13.07
N GLU A 210 -1.42 12.08 -13.75
CA GLU A 210 -0.57 13.10 -14.34
C GLU A 210 -1.32 13.92 -15.42
N GLN A 211 -2.03 13.24 -16.31
CA GLN A 211 -2.85 13.89 -17.35
C GLN A 211 -3.94 14.77 -16.75
N ASN A 212 -4.61 14.31 -15.69
CA ASN A 212 -5.64 15.12 -15.01
C ASN A 212 -5.05 16.36 -14.34
N LEU A 213 -3.88 16.25 -13.70
CA LEU A 213 -3.18 17.39 -13.12
C LEU A 213 -2.78 18.41 -14.20
N GLN A 214 -2.27 17.96 -15.34
CA GLN A 214 -1.96 18.82 -16.48
C GLN A 214 -3.21 19.53 -17.02
N LEU A 215 -4.34 18.81 -17.14
CA LEU A 215 -5.61 19.40 -17.56
C LEU A 215 -6.11 20.47 -16.59
N ARG A 216 -6.03 20.23 -15.27
CA ARG A 216 -6.40 21.25 -14.27
C ARG A 216 -5.47 22.46 -14.28
N HIS A 217 -4.18 22.25 -14.53
CA HIS A 217 -3.25 23.36 -14.72
C HIS A 217 -3.66 24.21 -15.94
N LEU A 218 -3.93 23.57 -17.08
CA LEU A 218 -4.40 24.25 -18.29
C LEU A 218 -5.74 24.98 -18.05
N GLN A 219 -6.71 24.35 -17.39
CA GLN A 219 -7.97 24.99 -17.04
C GLN A 219 -7.77 26.24 -16.17
N THR A 220 -6.80 26.19 -15.25
CA THR A 220 -6.45 27.36 -14.41
C THR A 220 -5.85 28.47 -15.27
N GLN A 221 -4.92 28.15 -16.18
CA GLN A 221 -4.36 29.12 -17.13
C GLN A 221 -5.44 29.75 -18.03
N VAL A 222 -6.37 28.94 -18.57
CA VAL A 222 -7.47 29.45 -19.40
C VAL A 222 -8.38 30.38 -18.59
N LYS A 223 -8.71 30.04 -17.35
CA LYS A 223 -9.50 30.92 -16.47
C LYS A 223 -8.79 32.26 -16.20
N GLN A 224 -7.47 32.24 -15.99
CA GLN A 224 -6.69 33.46 -15.84
C GLN A 224 -6.76 34.33 -17.10
N VAL A 225 -6.59 33.74 -18.28
CA VAL A 225 -6.69 34.46 -19.56
C VAL A 225 -8.08 35.04 -19.78
N LEU A 226 -9.15 34.28 -19.49
CA LEU A 226 -10.53 34.77 -19.57
C LEU A 226 -10.77 35.92 -18.59
N GLY A 227 -10.19 35.85 -17.39
CA GLY A 227 -10.22 36.94 -16.41
C GLY A 227 -9.58 38.21 -16.97
N TRP A 228 -8.38 38.11 -17.56
CA TRP A 228 -7.71 39.25 -18.19
C TRP A 228 -8.52 39.86 -19.34
N ILE A 229 -9.16 39.03 -20.17
CA ILE A 229 -10.01 39.51 -21.27
C ILE A 229 -11.21 40.28 -20.70
N SER A 230 -11.91 39.70 -19.71
CA SER A 230 -13.07 40.35 -19.09
C SER A 230 -12.70 41.67 -18.40
N GLU A 231 -11.56 41.71 -17.68
CA GLU A 231 -11.02 42.94 -17.10
C GLU A 231 -10.70 43.98 -18.17
N GLY A 232 -10.09 43.56 -19.29
CA GLY A 232 -9.83 44.41 -20.46
C GLY A 232 -11.09 45.00 -21.07
N GLU A 233 -12.14 44.19 -21.23
CA GLU A 233 -13.44 44.62 -21.74
C GLU A 233 -14.10 45.68 -20.84
N VAL A 234 -14.03 45.51 -19.52
CA VAL A 234 -14.56 46.47 -18.53
C VAL A 234 -13.80 47.80 -18.61
N MET A 235 -12.46 47.75 -18.72
CA MET A 235 -11.65 48.96 -18.89
C MET A 235 -12.00 49.70 -20.17
N LEU A 236 -12.01 49.00 -21.31
CA LEU A 236 -12.35 49.61 -22.60
C LEU A 236 -13.76 50.22 -22.59
N SER A 237 -14.73 49.54 -21.98
CA SER A 237 -16.11 50.05 -21.86
C SER A 237 -16.19 51.33 -21.02
N SER A 238 -15.35 51.47 -19.99
CA SER A 238 -15.28 52.66 -19.14
C SER A 238 -14.64 53.87 -19.83
N CYS A 239 -13.74 53.62 -20.80
CA CYS A 239 -13.07 54.66 -21.58
C CYS A 239 -13.85 55.14 -22.82
N MET A 240 -15.05 54.60 -23.10
CA MET A 240 -15.89 54.97 -24.26
C MET A 240 -16.73 56.25 -24.03
N LEU A 241 -16.49 57.00 -22.95
CA LEU A 241 -17.19 58.24 -22.66
C LEU A 241 -16.63 59.41 -23.50
N ASN A 242 -17.51 60.22 -24.08
CA ASN A 242 -17.11 61.43 -24.80
C ASN A 242 -16.53 62.45 -23.80
N SER A 243 -15.25 62.79 -23.95
CA SER A 243 -14.59 63.80 -23.12
C SER A 243 -15.24 65.18 -23.28
N SER A 244 -15.47 65.84 -22.14
CA SER A 244 -16.06 67.18 -22.07
C SER A 244 -15.02 68.29 -21.91
N CYS A 245 -13.75 67.95 -21.63
CA CYS A 245 -12.64 68.89 -21.47
C CYS A 245 -11.25 68.25 -21.75
N LEU A 246 -10.27 69.08 -22.11
CA LEU A 246 -8.91 68.62 -22.47
C LEU A 246 -8.23 67.74 -21.40
N SER A 247 -8.39 68.09 -20.11
CA SER A 247 -7.81 67.33 -18.99
C SER A 247 -8.35 65.89 -18.90
N GLU A 248 -9.62 65.69 -19.25
CA GLU A 248 -10.28 64.38 -19.24
C GLU A 248 -9.80 63.54 -20.45
N ALA A 249 -9.63 64.18 -21.62
CA ALA A 249 -9.07 63.53 -22.81
C ALA A 249 -7.60 63.09 -22.59
N GLU A 250 -6.76 63.93 -22.00
CA GLU A 250 -5.37 63.60 -21.66
C GLU A 250 -5.28 62.49 -20.61
N GLN A 251 -6.25 62.40 -19.70
CA GLN A 251 -6.34 61.29 -18.75
C GLN A 251 -6.69 59.98 -19.47
N LEU A 252 -7.74 59.96 -20.29
CA LEU A 252 -8.13 58.78 -21.07
C LEU A 252 -7.00 58.30 -21.99
N GLN A 253 -6.22 59.22 -22.58
CA GLN A 253 -5.05 58.87 -23.38
C GLN A 253 -3.97 58.15 -22.55
N ARG A 254 -3.63 58.67 -21.36
CA ARG A 254 -2.66 58.02 -20.45
C ARG A 254 -3.13 56.64 -19.99
N GLU A 255 -4.43 56.46 -19.79
CA GLU A 255 -5.04 55.18 -19.43
C GLU A 255 -4.96 54.18 -20.60
N HIS A 256 -5.22 54.65 -21.83
CA HIS A 256 -5.07 53.84 -23.04
C HIS A 256 -3.62 53.39 -23.28
N GLU A 257 -2.64 54.30 -23.16
CA GLU A 257 -1.22 53.97 -23.33
C GLU A 257 -0.74 52.93 -22.28
N ARG A 258 -1.25 53.02 -21.05
CA ARG A 258 -0.99 52.00 -20.01
C ARG A 258 -1.61 50.64 -20.35
N LEU A 259 -2.84 50.62 -20.87
CA LEU A 259 -3.50 49.40 -21.32
C LEU A 259 -2.71 48.73 -22.46
N GLN A 260 -2.21 49.51 -23.40
CA GLN A 260 -1.38 49.02 -24.50
C GLN A 260 -0.07 48.37 -24.02
N GLN A 261 0.63 49.00 -23.08
CA GLN A 261 1.84 48.43 -22.48
C GLN A 261 1.57 47.11 -21.75
N ALA A 262 0.43 47.00 -21.05
CA ALA A 262 0.04 45.78 -20.36
C ALA A 262 -0.31 44.63 -21.32
N ILE A 263 -0.93 44.93 -22.46
CA ILE A 263 -1.16 43.96 -23.54
C ILE A 263 0.17 43.47 -24.10
N GLU A 264 1.13 44.37 -24.35
CA GLU A 264 2.46 44.00 -24.87
C GLU A 264 3.26 43.11 -23.89
N VAL A 265 3.17 43.36 -22.59
CA VAL A 265 3.81 42.53 -21.56
C VAL A 265 3.16 41.14 -21.49
N THR A 266 1.82 41.07 -21.49
CA THR A 266 1.08 39.80 -21.50
C THR A 266 1.41 38.98 -22.76
N ALA A 267 1.54 39.64 -23.92
CA ALA A 267 1.94 39.00 -25.18
C ALA A 267 3.39 38.49 -25.14
N ARG A 268 4.34 39.25 -24.56
CA ARG A 268 5.75 38.82 -24.41
C ARG A 268 5.92 37.65 -23.45
N VAL A 269 5.22 37.65 -22.32
CA VAL A 269 5.25 36.54 -21.35
C VAL A 269 4.73 35.24 -22.00
N ARG A 270 3.71 35.34 -22.86
CA ARG A 270 3.22 34.20 -23.66
C ARG A 270 4.25 33.71 -24.69
N GLY A 271 4.98 34.62 -25.35
CA GLY A 271 6.05 34.27 -26.30
C GLY A 271 7.29 33.64 -25.65
N ALA A 272 7.54 33.89 -24.36
CA ALA A 272 8.64 33.27 -23.61
C ALA A 272 8.28 31.89 -23.01
N GLY A 273 6.99 31.55 -22.92
CA GLY A 273 6.48 30.30 -22.35
C GLY A 273 6.72 29.04 -23.22
N GLU A 274 7.21 29.18 -24.45
CA GLU A 274 7.63 28.04 -25.28
C GLU A 274 8.93 27.37 -24.78
N SER A 275 9.64 27.98 -23.83
CA SER A 275 10.85 27.44 -23.22
C SER A 275 10.63 27.00 -21.77
N GLY A 276 9.61 26.16 -21.50
CA GLY A 276 9.55 25.23 -20.36
C GLY A 276 9.63 25.76 -18.92
N ALA A 277 9.77 27.07 -18.68
CA ALA A 277 9.74 27.66 -17.35
C ALA A 277 8.29 28.04 -17.01
N GLY A 278 7.76 27.43 -15.95
CA GLY A 278 6.40 27.66 -15.48
C GLY A 278 6.03 29.13 -15.39
N VAL A 279 4.78 29.44 -15.77
CA VAL A 279 4.14 30.72 -15.49
C VAL A 279 4.30 30.99 -13.99
N PRO A 280 4.89 32.13 -13.56
CA PRO A 280 5.09 32.38 -12.15
C PRO A 280 3.75 32.36 -11.43
N GLU A 281 3.59 31.41 -10.49
CA GLU A 281 2.52 31.43 -9.48
C GLU A 281 2.76 32.65 -8.59
N GLY A 282 2.27 33.78 -9.03
CA GLY A 282 2.39 35.02 -8.31
C GLY A 282 1.61 36.07 -9.07
N GLY A 283 0.50 36.51 -8.47
CA GLY A 283 -0.14 37.77 -8.81
C GLY A 283 0.83 38.93 -8.55
N GLY A 284 1.86 39.05 -9.40
CA GLY A 284 2.92 40.04 -9.33
C GLY A 284 2.66 41.26 -10.22
N LEU A 285 1.47 41.35 -10.80
CA LEU A 285 0.96 42.55 -11.45
C LEU A 285 -0.38 42.91 -10.80
N VAL A 286 -0.39 42.96 -9.46
CA VAL A 286 -1.47 43.58 -8.69
C VAL A 286 -1.63 45.02 -9.19
N TRP A 287 -2.66 45.20 -10.00
CA TRP A 287 -3.23 46.46 -10.40
C TRP A 287 -3.60 47.28 -9.14
N ARG A 288 -2.68 48.12 -8.64
CA ARG A 288 -3.01 49.19 -7.68
C ARG A 288 -3.81 50.28 -8.41
N TRP A 289 -5.07 50.00 -8.71
CA TRP A 289 -6.00 50.96 -9.32
C TRP A 289 -6.93 51.65 -8.31
N ARG A 290 -6.93 51.24 -7.03
CA ARG A 290 -7.81 51.80 -5.98
C ARG A 290 -7.08 52.58 -4.87
N GLU A 291 -6.02 53.31 -5.20
CA GLU A 291 -5.44 54.31 -4.28
C GLU A 291 -5.24 55.71 -4.92
N ALA A 292 -5.38 55.86 -6.23
CA ALA A 292 -5.08 57.13 -6.91
C ALA A 292 -6.29 58.03 -7.22
N ALA A 293 -7.53 57.55 -7.08
CA ALA A 293 -8.74 58.33 -7.36
C ALA A 293 -9.36 59.01 -6.10
N GLY A 294 -8.59 59.17 -5.03
CA GLY A 294 -9.09 59.68 -3.76
C GLY A 294 -8.05 60.31 -2.83
N ALA A 295 -7.21 61.22 -3.34
CA ALA A 295 -6.47 62.17 -2.49
C ALA A 295 -6.02 63.41 -3.29
N SER A 296 -6.57 64.57 -2.90
CA SER A 296 -6.35 65.96 -3.38
C SER A 296 -4.92 66.49 -3.07
N PRO A 297 -4.43 67.65 -3.60
CA PRO A 297 -4.79 68.97 -3.02
C PRO A 297 -4.73 70.24 -3.92
N ALA A 298 -5.53 71.25 -3.50
CA ALA A 298 -5.21 72.68 -3.30
C ALA A 298 -5.19 73.76 -4.42
N ALA A 299 -6.09 74.75 -4.18
CA ALA A 299 -5.89 76.21 -4.06
C ALA A 299 -5.68 77.14 -5.28
N GLY A 300 -6.49 78.22 -5.35
CA GLY A 300 -6.16 79.45 -6.10
C GLY A 300 -7.32 80.41 -6.44
N GLN A 301 -7.73 81.23 -5.47
CA GLN A 301 -8.38 82.57 -5.53
C GLN A 301 -8.92 83.16 -6.86
N GLN A 302 -10.18 83.64 -6.86
CA GLN A 302 -10.51 85.07 -7.04
C GLN A 302 -11.97 85.43 -6.68
N ALA A 303 -12.14 86.63 -6.14
CA ALA A 303 -13.37 87.22 -5.60
C ALA A 303 -14.25 87.94 -6.66
N HIS A 304 -15.58 88.01 -6.47
CA HIS A 304 -16.38 89.26 -6.43
C HIS A 304 -17.92 89.03 -6.33
N GLY A 305 -18.55 89.69 -5.34
CA GLY A 305 -19.95 90.22 -5.27
C GLY A 305 -21.10 89.22 -5.08
N ALA A 306 -22.24 89.52 -4.45
CA ALA A 306 -22.75 90.57 -3.55
C ALA A 306 -24.15 90.07 -3.06
N GLU A 307 -24.67 90.64 -1.97
CA GLU A 307 -26.02 90.47 -1.37
C GLU A 307 -26.32 89.11 -0.69
N GLY A 308 -26.87 89.00 0.52
CA GLY A 308 -27.49 89.92 1.48
C GLY A 308 -28.42 89.08 2.37
N GLY A 309 -28.44 89.33 3.70
CA GLY A 309 -29.47 88.79 4.60
C GLY A 309 -28.99 88.08 5.87
N VAL A 310 -28.87 88.86 6.95
CA VAL A 310 -29.00 88.47 8.38
C VAL A 310 -30.55 88.47 8.66
N PRO A 311 -31.15 87.83 9.71
CA PRO A 311 -30.58 87.60 11.04
C PRO A 311 -31.00 86.35 11.85
N GLU A 312 -30.36 86.26 13.03
CA GLU A 312 -30.82 85.72 14.33
C GLU A 312 -31.09 84.20 14.48
N GLY A 313 -30.71 83.56 15.59
CA GLY A 313 -30.18 84.06 16.85
C GLY A 313 -29.66 82.93 17.77
N ASP A 314 -28.70 83.30 18.61
CA ASP A 314 -28.30 82.61 19.83
C ASP A 314 -29.21 83.01 20.99
N GLU A 315 -29.23 82.16 22.03
CA GLU A 315 -29.52 82.37 23.48
C GLU A 315 -30.40 81.21 23.98
N GLN A 316 -30.06 80.44 25.03
CA GLN A 316 -29.22 80.70 26.23
C GLN A 316 -28.56 79.40 26.72
#